data_AF-A0A453FTB1-F1
#
_entry.id   AF-A0A453FTB1-F1
#
_cell.length_a   1.000
_cell.length_b   1.000
_cell.length_c   1.000
_cell.angle_alpha   90.00
_cell.angle_beta   90.00
_cell.angle_gamma   90.00
#
_symmetry.space_group_name_H-M   'P 1'
#
loop_
_entity.id
_entity.type
_entity.pdbx_description
1 polymer ?
#
loop_
_entity_poly.entity_id
_entity_poly.type
_entity_poly.pdbx_seq_one_letter_code
_entity_poly.pdbx_strand_id
1 'polypeptide(L)'
;DSVNLPEEFDTYDPKENSSLLPYLRKRSEIIEIVGARDIIFALSQLGVCAAFSRVTNQRICFLNGSPDEVIRSLFYNKNNDSLITVSVYGSENFSALRCRTTRIEYIRRGKPDAGFPLFETESLRWPGFVEFDDVNGKVLTYSAQDSTYKVFDLKNYTLLYTISDKDVQEIKISPGIMLLIYSRKKGYIPLEILSIEDGKRLKSFRHLLHRNKKIDFIEQFNEKLLVKQDGENLQILDVTNSKITEVSSNEFVTPSAFIFLYEMQLFLTFRNRSVSVWNFRGELVTSFEDHLLWHPDCNTNSIYITSNQDLIISYCKAEPDDPSSEDNDLVASTISFLFDGRQYSRAF
;
A
#
# COMPACT_ATOMS: atom_id res chain seq x y z
N ASP A 1 -35.59 16.12 4.41
CA ASP A 1 -35.80 14.77 3.88
C ASP A 1 -34.63 13.88 4.27
N SER A 2 -34.84 13.03 5.26
CA SER A 2 -33.84 12.06 5.73
C SER A 2 -33.56 11.08 4.59
N VAL A 3 -32.33 11.08 4.09
CA VAL A 3 -31.84 10.06 3.19
C VAL A 3 -31.85 8.75 3.98
N ASN A 4 -32.83 7.89 3.73
CA ASN A 4 -32.79 6.50 4.19
C ASN A 4 -31.56 5.86 3.54
N LEU A 5 -30.48 5.73 4.30
CA LEU A 5 -29.34 4.91 3.90
C LEU A 5 -29.85 3.46 3.78
N PRO A 6 -29.71 2.80 2.61
CA PRO A 6 -30.16 1.44 2.45
C PRO A 6 -29.17 0.50 3.15
N GLU A 7 -29.44 0.17 4.42
CA GLU A 7 -28.76 -0.82 5.25
C GLU A 7 -27.27 -0.54 5.60
N GLU A 8 -26.91 -0.74 6.87
CA GLU A 8 -25.55 -0.53 7.40
C GLU A 8 -24.85 -1.87 7.68
N PHE A 9 -23.57 -1.99 7.28
CA PHE A 9 -22.73 -3.13 7.62
C PHE A 9 -21.99 -2.88 8.94
N ASP A 10 -22.35 -3.62 10.00
CA ASP A 10 -21.71 -3.48 11.31
C ASP A 10 -20.64 -4.57 11.56
N THR A 11 -19.41 -4.13 11.77
CA THR A 11 -18.27 -4.98 12.13
C THR A 11 -18.22 -5.31 13.62
N TYR A 12 -19.12 -4.73 14.44
CA TYR A 12 -19.20 -4.99 15.86
C TYR A 12 -20.36 -5.95 16.20
N ASP A 13 -20.06 -7.04 16.92
CA ASP A 13 -21.08 -7.94 17.46
C ASP A 13 -20.78 -8.30 18.93
N PRO A 14 -21.58 -7.83 19.89
CA PRO A 14 -21.36 -8.14 21.31
C PRO A 14 -21.36 -9.65 21.63
N LYS A 15 -22.11 -10.47 20.88
CA LYS A 15 -22.24 -11.91 21.12
C LYS A 15 -21.04 -12.67 20.58
N GLU A 16 -20.62 -12.39 19.35
CA GLU A 16 -19.49 -13.09 18.71
C GLU A 16 -18.13 -12.55 19.18
N ASN A 17 -18.03 -11.25 19.49
CA ASN A 17 -16.82 -10.64 20.05
C ASN A 17 -16.52 -11.09 21.49
N SER A 18 -17.44 -11.81 22.14
CA SER A 18 -17.22 -12.39 23.48
C SER A 18 -16.05 -13.38 23.52
N SER A 19 -15.69 -13.94 22.36
CA SER A 19 -14.56 -14.87 22.20
C SER A 19 -13.21 -14.17 22.01
N LEU A 20 -13.20 -12.88 21.62
CA LEU A 20 -11.98 -12.10 21.40
C LEU A 20 -11.39 -11.58 22.71
N LEU A 21 -10.11 -11.24 22.73
CA LEU A 21 -9.51 -10.58 23.90
C LEU A 21 -10.13 -9.18 24.15
N PRO A 22 -10.22 -8.71 25.40
CA PRO A 22 -10.98 -7.50 25.76
C PRO A 22 -10.60 -6.24 24.99
N TYR A 23 -9.34 -6.10 24.57
CA TYR A 23 -8.89 -4.94 23.80
C TYR A 23 -9.41 -4.93 22.36
N LEU A 24 -9.73 -6.10 21.78
CA LEU A 24 -10.33 -6.24 20.45
C LEU A 24 -11.85 -6.03 20.45
N ARG A 25 -12.48 -6.01 21.63
CA ARG A 25 -13.93 -5.88 21.77
C ARG A 25 -14.42 -4.44 21.68
N LYS A 26 -13.55 -3.46 21.54
CA LYS A 26 -13.97 -2.05 21.41
C LYS A 26 -14.34 -1.78 19.95
N ARG A 27 -15.31 -0.90 19.71
CA ARG A 27 -15.48 -0.32 18.38
C ARG A 27 -14.23 0.48 18.04
N SER A 28 -13.79 0.37 16.80
CA SER A 28 -12.71 1.16 16.24
C SER A 28 -12.99 1.44 14.77
N GLU A 29 -12.30 2.43 14.24
CA GLU A 29 -12.40 2.84 12.84
C GLU A 29 -12.07 1.69 11.88
N ILE A 30 -12.61 1.77 10.67
CA ILE A 30 -12.26 0.88 9.57
C ILE A 30 -11.05 1.46 8.85
N ILE A 31 -9.99 0.68 8.75
CA ILE A 31 -8.71 1.10 8.15
C ILE A 31 -8.48 0.52 6.76
N GLU A 32 -9.21 -0.53 6.39
CA GLU A 32 -9.08 -1.18 5.09
C GLU A 32 -10.40 -1.86 4.69
N ILE A 33 -10.79 -1.69 3.42
CA ILE A 33 -11.95 -2.36 2.81
C ILE A 33 -11.48 -3.06 1.55
N VAL A 34 -11.76 -4.36 1.44
CA VAL A 34 -11.42 -5.17 0.26
C VAL A 34 -12.69 -5.78 -0.34
N GLY A 35 -12.90 -5.58 -1.63
CA GLY A 35 -13.95 -6.25 -2.38
C GLY A 35 -13.42 -7.50 -3.08
N ALA A 36 -14.08 -8.65 -2.86
CA ALA A 36 -13.82 -9.86 -3.64
C ALA A 36 -15.15 -10.47 -4.11
N ARG A 37 -15.40 -10.41 -5.42
CA ARG A 37 -16.65 -10.86 -6.04
C ARG A 37 -17.88 -10.17 -5.39
N ASP A 38 -18.72 -10.96 -4.75
CA ASP A 38 -19.94 -10.58 -4.04
C ASP A 38 -19.73 -10.41 -2.53
N ILE A 39 -18.47 -10.35 -2.05
CA ILE A 39 -18.12 -10.17 -0.64
C ILE A 39 -17.39 -8.85 -0.45
N ILE A 40 -17.73 -8.15 0.63
CA ILE A 40 -16.98 -7.01 1.15
C ILE A 40 -16.31 -7.45 2.45
N PHE A 41 -15.01 -7.19 2.56
CA PHE A 41 -14.25 -7.34 3.79
C PHE A 41 -13.99 -5.97 4.38
N ALA A 42 -14.21 -5.82 5.68
CA ALA A 42 -13.88 -4.62 6.42
C ALA A 42 -12.94 -4.98 7.57
N LEU A 43 -11.79 -4.31 7.63
CA LEU A 43 -10.79 -4.47 8.68
C LEU A 43 -10.80 -3.25 9.60
N SER A 44 -10.99 -3.49 10.89
CA SER A 44 -10.93 -2.45 11.91
C SER A 44 -9.49 -2.15 12.35
N GLN A 45 -9.25 -0.95 12.87
CA GLN A 45 -7.95 -0.53 13.42
C GLN A 45 -7.42 -1.47 14.51
N LEU A 46 -8.33 -2.06 15.29
CA LEU A 46 -7.97 -3.05 16.31
C LEU A 46 -7.65 -4.43 15.72
N GLY A 47 -7.86 -4.65 14.43
CA GLY A 47 -7.49 -5.87 13.72
C GLY A 47 -8.59 -6.93 13.68
N VAL A 48 -9.85 -6.54 13.89
CA VAL A 48 -11.02 -7.39 13.68
C VAL A 48 -11.44 -7.28 12.22
N CYS A 49 -11.53 -8.40 11.51
CA CYS A 49 -11.97 -8.44 10.13
C CYS A 49 -13.30 -9.16 10.00
N ALA A 50 -14.28 -8.51 9.37
CA ALA A 50 -15.59 -9.10 9.07
C ALA A 50 -15.81 -9.20 7.55
N ALA A 51 -16.48 -10.26 7.13
CA ALA A 51 -16.90 -10.50 5.76
C ALA A 51 -18.43 -10.33 5.63
N PHE A 52 -18.88 -9.61 4.61
CA PHE A 52 -20.28 -9.31 4.35
C PHE A 52 -20.68 -9.71 2.94
N SER A 53 -21.85 -10.32 2.78
CA SER A 53 -22.41 -10.60 1.45
C SER A 53 -23.07 -9.36 0.88
N ARG A 54 -22.73 -9.01 -0.36
CA ARG A 54 -23.40 -7.97 -1.15
C ARG A 54 -24.74 -8.44 -1.74
N VAL A 55 -25.04 -9.73 -1.65
CA VAL A 55 -26.30 -10.30 -2.16
C VAL A 55 -27.37 -10.26 -1.07
N THR A 56 -27.01 -10.64 0.15
CA THR A 56 -27.96 -10.69 1.27
C THR A 56 -27.85 -9.50 2.21
N ASN A 57 -26.84 -8.64 2.03
CA ASN A 57 -26.49 -7.55 2.95
C ASN A 57 -26.30 -8.00 4.41
N GLN A 58 -25.88 -9.25 4.62
CA GLN A 58 -25.63 -9.81 5.94
C GLN A 58 -24.15 -10.14 6.14
N ARG A 59 -23.71 -10.08 7.40
CA ARG A 59 -22.39 -10.57 7.80
C ARG A 59 -22.34 -12.09 7.62
N ILE A 60 -21.31 -12.55 6.94
CA ILE A 60 -21.05 -13.98 6.71
C ILE A 60 -20.31 -14.56 7.91
N CYS A 61 -19.19 -13.95 8.30
CA CYS A 61 -18.36 -14.37 9.43
C CYS A 61 -17.33 -13.30 9.80
N PHE A 62 -16.70 -13.47 10.97
CA PHE A 62 -15.40 -12.86 11.28
C PHE A 62 -14.28 -13.72 10.71
N LEU A 63 -13.19 -13.10 10.25
CA LEU A 63 -12.05 -13.83 9.69
C LEU A 63 -10.99 -14.22 10.72
N ASN A 64 -10.96 -13.57 11.87
CA ASN A 64 -10.04 -13.89 12.96
C ASN A 64 -10.25 -15.36 13.40
N GLY A 65 -9.21 -16.17 13.32
CA GLY A 65 -9.19 -17.57 13.71
C GLY A 65 -8.77 -17.81 15.17
N SER A 66 -8.14 -16.81 15.83
CA SER A 66 -7.75 -16.89 17.25
C SER A 66 -8.20 -15.65 18.05
N PRO A 67 -8.53 -15.79 19.35
CA PRO A 67 -8.87 -14.66 20.23
C PRO A 67 -7.82 -13.56 20.34
N ASP A 68 -6.56 -13.88 20.10
CA ASP A 68 -5.40 -12.98 20.18
C ASP A 68 -4.85 -12.57 18.81
N GLU A 69 -5.50 -13.00 17.72
CA GLU A 69 -5.12 -12.64 16.35
C GLU A 69 -5.53 -11.19 16.06
N VAL A 70 -4.56 -10.40 15.58
CA VAL A 70 -4.76 -9.04 15.11
C VAL A 70 -4.41 -9.01 13.62
N ILE A 71 -5.42 -8.91 12.77
CA ILE A 71 -5.22 -8.77 11.32
C ILE A 71 -4.72 -7.35 11.04
N ARG A 72 -3.71 -7.24 10.18
CA ARG A 72 -3.03 -5.97 9.85
C ARG A 72 -3.22 -5.55 8.41
N SER A 73 -3.45 -6.49 7.51
CA SER A 73 -3.69 -6.21 6.09
C SER A 73 -4.45 -7.35 5.43
N LEU A 74 -5.21 -7.00 4.39
CA LEU A 74 -5.95 -7.91 3.53
C LEU A 74 -5.45 -7.85 2.09
N PHE A 75 -5.37 -8.98 1.42
CA PHE A 75 -5.07 -9.02 -0.01
C PHE A 75 -5.96 -10.02 -0.73
N TYR A 76 -6.78 -9.55 -1.68
CA TYR A 76 -7.57 -10.43 -2.54
C TYR A 76 -6.73 -10.92 -3.72
N ASN A 77 -6.34 -12.19 -3.67
CA ASN A 77 -5.58 -12.84 -4.73
C ASN A 77 -6.51 -13.36 -5.84
N LYS A 78 -6.58 -12.60 -6.93
CA LYS A 78 -7.37 -12.96 -8.12
C LYS A 78 -6.86 -14.20 -8.84
N ASN A 79 -5.57 -14.53 -8.70
CA ASN A 79 -4.93 -15.65 -9.41
C ASN A 79 -5.43 -17.02 -8.97
N ASN A 80 -5.87 -17.15 -7.71
CA ASN A 80 -6.36 -18.41 -7.16
C ASN A 80 -7.66 -18.27 -6.34
N ASP A 81 -8.33 -17.12 -6.47
CA ASP A 81 -9.63 -16.83 -5.85
C ASP A 81 -9.62 -17.00 -4.33
N SER A 82 -8.65 -16.36 -3.68
CA SER A 82 -8.47 -16.42 -2.22
C SER A 82 -8.25 -15.05 -1.62
N LEU A 83 -8.62 -14.91 -0.35
CA LEU A 83 -8.22 -13.79 0.48
C LEU A 83 -7.01 -14.20 1.30
N ILE A 84 -5.98 -13.37 1.29
CA ILE A 84 -4.81 -13.49 2.15
C ILE A 84 -4.98 -12.50 3.30
N THR A 85 -4.81 -12.99 4.53
CA THR A 85 -4.76 -12.17 5.74
C THR A 85 -3.33 -12.17 6.28
N VAL A 86 -2.80 -10.98 6.56
CA VAL A 86 -1.53 -10.81 7.28
C VAL A 86 -1.83 -10.43 8.71
N SER A 87 -1.42 -11.26 9.66
CA SER A 87 -1.79 -11.14 11.07
C SER A 87 -0.56 -11.14 11.97
N VAL A 88 -0.73 -10.59 13.17
CA VAL A 88 0.19 -10.74 14.31
C VAL A 88 -0.59 -11.30 15.50
N TYR A 89 0.08 -12.02 16.39
CA TYR A 89 -0.56 -12.71 17.51
C TYR A 89 -0.07 -12.18 18.85
N GLY A 90 -1.00 -12.00 19.81
CA GLY A 90 -0.68 -11.55 21.16
C GLY A 90 0.23 -12.53 21.90
N SER A 91 0.01 -13.84 21.71
CA SER A 91 0.86 -14.92 22.22
C SER A 91 2.31 -14.86 21.73
N GLU A 92 2.57 -14.22 20.58
CA GLU A 92 3.89 -14.00 20.00
C GLU A 92 4.41 -12.57 20.25
N ASN A 93 3.84 -11.84 21.21
CA ASN A 93 4.13 -10.43 21.50
C ASN A 93 4.01 -9.53 20.26
N PHE A 94 3.13 -9.88 19.33
CA PHE A 94 2.93 -9.20 18.06
C PHE A 94 4.21 -9.05 17.20
N SER A 95 5.18 -9.94 17.39
CA SER A 95 6.55 -9.76 16.86
C SER A 95 6.77 -10.33 15.46
N ALA A 96 5.91 -11.22 14.98
CA ALA A 96 6.05 -11.93 13.72
C ALA A 96 4.78 -11.80 12.87
N LEU A 97 4.97 -11.53 11.58
CA LEU A 97 3.90 -11.56 10.59
C LEU A 97 3.58 -13.02 10.24
N ARG A 98 2.29 -13.35 10.25
CA ARG A 98 1.76 -14.65 9.85
C ARG A 98 0.80 -14.44 8.70
N CYS A 99 1.02 -15.16 7.61
CA CYS A 99 0.16 -15.11 6.43
C CYS A 99 -0.75 -16.33 6.41
N ARG A 100 -2.02 -16.14 6.08
CA ARG A 100 -2.98 -17.22 5.82
C ARG A 100 -3.75 -16.92 4.55
N THR A 101 -3.90 -17.91 3.69
CA THR A 101 -4.81 -17.82 2.54
C THR A 101 -6.07 -18.62 2.80
N THR A 102 -7.22 -18.03 2.48
CA THR A 102 -8.53 -18.66 2.61
C THR A 102 -9.30 -18.47 1.30
N ARG A 103 -9.71 -19.56 0.65
CA ARG A 103 -10.50 -19.47 -0.58
C ARG A 103 -11.80 -18.71 -0.33
N ILE A 104 -12.19 -17.87 -1.30
CA ILE A 104 -13.45 -17.11 -1.22
C ILE A 104 -14.65 -18.02 -0.99
N GLU A 105 -14.64 -19.22 -1.60
CA GLU A 105 -15.70 -20.22 -1.40
C GLU A 105 -15.83 -20.72 0.05
N TYR A 106 -14.73 -20.83 0.80
CA TYR A 106 -14.79 -21.21 2.21
C TYR A 106 -15.34 -20.08 3.07
N ILE A 107 -14.93 -18.84 2.77
CA ILE A 107 -15.47 -17.64 3.43
C ILE A 107 -16.97 -17.55 3.20
N ARG A 108 -17.47 -17.73 1.96
CA ARG A 108 -18.92 -17.72 1.66
C ARG A 108 -19.73 -18.70 2.51
N ARG A 109 -19.13 -19.82 2.88
CA ARG A 109 -19.75 -20.87 3.71
C ARG A 109 -19.61 -20.61 5.21
N GLY A 110 -19.07 -19.46 5.61
CA GLY A 110 -18.79 -19.13 7.01
C GLY A 110 -17.67 -19.98 7.62
N LYS A 111 -16.70 -20.42 6.81
CA LYS A 111 -15.58 -21.28 7.24
C LYS A 111 -14.22 -20.59 7.05
N PRO A 112 -13.95 -19.51 7.79
CA PRO A 112 -12.68 -18.78 7.70
C PRO A 112 -11.48 -19.63 8.18
N ASP A 113 -11.71 -20.59 9.06
CA ASP A 113 -10.75 -21.53 9.63
C ASP A 113 -10.23 -22.59 8.64
N ALA A 114 -10.92 -22.79 7.52
CA ALA A 114 -10.51 -23.71 6.45
C ALA A 114 -9.34 -23.18 5.59
N GLY A 115 -8.81 -22.00 5.92
CA GLY A 115 -7.60 -21.47 5.30
C GLY A 115 -6.35 -22.24 5.71
N PHE A 116 -5.25 -22.05 4.99
CA PHE A 116 -3.96 -22.64 5.31
C PHE A 116 -2.88 -21.56 5.45
N PRO A 117 -1.90 -21.78 6.34
CA PRO A 117 -0.81 -20.84 6.54
C PRO A 117 0.08 -20.76 5.29
N LEU A 118 0.65 -19.58 5.07
CA LEU A 118 1.63 -19.30 4.02
C LEU A 118 2.96 -18.93 4.67
N PHE A 119 4.06 -19.29 4.00
CA PHE A 119 5.42 -18.88 4.36
C PHE A 119 5.82 -19.27 5.79
N GLU A 120 5.36 -20.44 6.28
CA GLU A 120 5.64 -20.90 7.66
C GLU A 120 7.14 -21.06 7.95
N THR A 121 7.93 -21.31 6.91
CA THR A 121 9.39 -21.42 6.99
C THR A 121 10.08 -20.05 7.06
N GLU A 122 9.36 -18.95 6.84
CA GLU A 122 9.92 -17.61 6.79
C GLU A 122 9.85 -16.91 8.16
N SER A 123 10.97 -16.31 8.56
CA SER A 123 11.03 -15.47 9.76
C SER A 123 10.72 -14.02 9.39
N LEU A 124 9.42 -13.69 9.35
CA LEU A 124 8.89 -12.36 9.01
C LEU A 124 8.70 -11.48 10.26
N ARG A 125 9.78 -11.33 11.04
CA ARG A 125 9.81 -10.44 12.21
C ARG A 125 10.31 -9.08 11.80
N TRP A 126 9.73 -8.01 12.35
CA TRP A 126 10.19 -6.64 12.10
C TRP A 126 11.72 -6.53 12.27
N PRO A 127 12.46 -5.91 11.33
CA PRO A 127 12.00 -5.15 10.15
C PRO A 127 11.71 -5.99 8.88
N GLY A 128 11.59 -7.31 8.98
CA GLY A 128 11.13 -8.19 7.91
C GLY A 128 9.67 -7.93 7.50
N PHE A 129 9.35 -8.23 6.25
CA PHE A 129 8.04 -7.92 5.64
C PHE A 129 7.64 -8.95 4.59
N VAL A 130 6.37 -8.85 4.16
CA VAL A 130 5.80 -9.55 3.01
C VAL A 130 5.06 -8.53 2.15
N GLU A 131 5.25 -8.62 0.84
CA GLU A 131 4.60 -7.76 -0.16
C GLU A 131 4.00 -8.64 -1.26
N PHE A 132 2.72 -8.39 -1.57
CA PHE A 132 1.98 -9.12 -2.60
C PHE A 132 1.87 -8.24 -3.84
N ASP A 133 2.47 -8.70 -4.94
CA ASP A 133 2.50 -7.98 -6.20
C ASP A 133 1.57 -8.66 -7.23
N ASP A 134 0.34 -8.14 -7.35
CA ASP A 134 -0.65 -8.62 -8.33
C ASP A 134 -0.22 -8.32 -9.78
N VAL A 135 0.62 -7.31 -10.00
CA VAL A 135 1.04 -6.89 -11.36
C VAL A 135 2.03 -7.88 -11.93
N ASN A 136 3.05 -8.26 -11.14
CA ASN A 136 4.04 -9.25 -11.56
C ASN A 136 3.65 -10.69 -11.22
N GLY A 137 2.55 -10.89 -10.48
CA GLY A 137 2.11 -12.19 -10.02
C GLY A 137 3.11 -12.83 -9.06
N LYS A 138 3.76 -12.03 -8.21
CA LYS A 138 4.81 -12.49 -7.28
C LYS A 138 4.49 -12.11 -5.83
N VAL A 139 5.17 -12.77 -4.91
CA VAL A 139 5.23 -12.37 -3.49
C VAL A 139 6.69 -12.17 -3.12
N LEU A 140 7.03 -11.01 -2.56
CA LEU A 140 8.35 -10.74 -2.02
C LEU A 140 8.29 -10.84 -0.50
N THR A 141 9.18 -11.63 0.09
CA THR A 141 9.38 -11.65 1.54
C THR A 141 10.80 -11.24 1.88
N TYR A 142 10.96 -10.51 2.97
CA TYR A 142 12.26 -10.19 3.54
C TYR A 142 12.37 -10.71 4.97
N SER A 143 13.39 -11.52 5.24
CA SER A 143 13.78 -11.88 6.60
C SER A 143 14.99 -11.06 7.05
N ALA A 144 14.79 -10.19 8.03
CA ALA A 144 15.86 -9.39 8.61
C ALA A 144 16.90 -10.25 9.34
N GLN A 145 16.46 -11.35 9.98
CA GLN A 145 17.34 -12.28 10.68
C GLN A 145 18.33 -12.95 9.73
N ASP A 146 17.85 -13.38 8.56
CA ASP A 146 18.67 -14.08 7.57
C ASP A 146 19.26 -13.13 6.51
N SER A 147 18.91 -11.84 6.57
CA SER A 147 19.26 -10.81 5.57
C SER A 147 18.99 -11.31 4.14
N THR A 148 17.82 -11.92 3.94
CA THR A 148 17.51 -12.66 2.72
C THR A 148 16.13 -12.27 2.21
N TYR A 149 16.06 -12.00 0.91
CA TYR A 149 14.82 -11.82 0.18
C TYR A 149 14.47 -13.11 -0.55
N LYS A 150 13.19 -13.46 -0.57
CA LYS A 150 12.67 -14.59 -1.33
C LYS A 150 11.50 -14.15 -2.19
N VAL A 151 11.47 -14.64 -3.41
CA VAL A 151 10.41 -14.38 -4.38
C VAL A 151 9.62 -15.66 -4.62
N PHE A 152 8.32 -15.59 -4.40
CA PHE A 152 7.39 -16.69 -4.60
C PHE A 152 6.42 -16.37 -5.75
N ASP A 153 5.90 -17.41 -6.38
CA ASP A 153 4.80 -17.29 -7.32
C ASP A 153 3.48 -16.99 -6.58
N LEU A 154 2.73 -15.97 -7.00
CA LEU A 154 1.50 -15.58 -6.30
C LEU A 154 0.34 -16.56 -6.51
N LYS A 155 0.36 -17.37 -7.57
CA LYS A 155 -0.72 -18.31 -7.90
C LYS A 155 -0.68 -19.54 -7.02
N ASN A 156 0.51 -20.11 -6.81
CA ASN A 156 0.69 -21.38 -6.08
C ASN A 156 1.62 -21.27 -4.85
N TYR A 157 2.18 -20.10 -4.58
CA TYR A 157 3.08 -19.82 -3.46
C TYR A 157 4.39 -20.62 -3.47
N THR A 158 4.81 -21.15 -4.62
CA THR A 158 6.10 -21.85 -4.75
C THR A 158 7.24 -20.85 -4.72
N LEU A 159 8.30 -21.15 -3.97
CA LEU A 159 9.55 -20.38 -4.00
C LEU A 159 10.16 -20.46 -5.40
N LEU A 160 10.42 -19.31 -6.01
CA LEU A 160 11.04 -19.21 -7.33
C LEU A 160 12.56 -19.06 -7.21
N TYR A 161 13.00 -18.05 -6.45
CA TYR A 161 14.42 -17.79 -6.22
C TYR A 161 14.64 -16.97 -4.95
N THR A 162 15.91 -16.86 -4.55
CA THR A 162 16.36 -16.22 -3.33
C THR A 162 17.47 -15.23 -3.63
N ILE A 163 17.40 -14.04 -3.03
CA ILE A 163 18.44 -13.01 -3.10
C ILE A 163 19.02 -12.88 -1.70
N SER A 164 20.24 -13.39 -1.52
CA SER A 164 20.99 -13.34 -0.27
C SER A 164 22.21 -12.45 -0.45
N ASP A 165 22.01 -11.15 -0.33
CA ASP A 165 23.09 -10.16 -0.36
C ASP A 165 22.92 -9.18 0.80
N LYS A 166 23.92 -9.13 1.69
CA LYS A 166 23.90 -8.32 2.91
C LYS A 166 24.12 -6.83 2.64
N ASP A 167 24.65 -6.49 1.47
CA ASP A 167 24.88 -5.10 1.10
C ASP A 167 23.62 -4.44 0.53
N VAL A 168 22.58 -5.21 0.19
CA VAL A 168 21.27 -4.72 -0.25
C VAL A 168 20.54 -4.10 0.94
N GLN A 169 20.20 -2.83 0.81
CA GLN A 169 19.46 -2.07 1.83
C GLN A 169 17.96 -2.07 1.56
N GLU A 170 17.59 -2.03 0.29
CA GLU A 170 16.20 -1.93 -0.13
C GLU A 170 16.03 -2.58 -1.51
N ILE A 171 14.85 -3.19 -1.73
CA ILE A 171 14.41 -3.65 -3.04
C ILE A 171 13.12 -2.93 -3.36
N LYS A 172 13.03 -2.38 -4.57
CA LYS A 172 11.79 -1.82 -5.12
C LYS A 172 11.34 -2.66 -6.30
N ILE A 173 10.04 -2.93 -6.36
CA ILE A 173 9.44 -3.71 -7.44
C ILE A 173 8.76 -2.76 -8.42
N SER A 174 8.95 -3.03 -9.71
CA SER A 174 8.24 -2.38 -10.82
C SER A 174 7.77 -3.45 -11.80
N PRO A 175 6.85 -3.15 -12.72
CA PRO A 175 6.43 -4.12 -13.72
C PRO A 175 7.63 -4.70 -14.49
N GLY A 176 7.83 -6.02 -14.42
CA GLY A 176 8.89 -6.77 -15.08
C GLY A 176 10.28 -6.76 -14.42
N ILE A 177 10.53 -5.89 -13.44
CA ILE A 177 11.88 -5.67 -12.89
C ILE A 177 11.89 -5.41 -11.38
N MET A 178 13.05 -5.64 -10.76
CA MET A 178 13.35 -5.21 -9.39
C MET A 178 14.59 -4.33 -9.38
N LEU A 179 14.55 -3.24 -8.64
CA LEU A 179 15.71 -2.42 -8.33
C LEU A 179 16.26 -2.79 -6.96
N LEU A 180 17.49 -3.29 -6.93
CA LEU A 180 18.28 -3.47 -5.72
C LEU A 180 19.06 -2.19 -5.44
N ILE A 181 18.82 -1.62 -4.26
CA ILE A 181 19.50 -0.45 -3.75
C ILE A 181 20.53 -0.91 -2.72
N TYR A 182 21.80 -0.74 -3.04
CA TYR A 182 22.89 -1.16 -2.16
C TYR A 182 23.27 -0.07 -1.17
N SER A 183 24.02 -0.49 -0.15
CA SER A 183 24.66 0.38 0.82
C SER A 183 25.48 1.47 0.12
N ARG A 184 25.19 2.72 0.48
CA ARG A 184 25.81 3.91 -0.11
C ARG A 184 27.33 3.88 0.05
N LYS A 185 28.06 4.20 -1.03
CA LYS A 185 29.52 4.36 -1.04
C LYS A 185 29.89 5.84 -1.10
N LYS A 186 31.18 6.17 -0.91
CA LYS A 186 31.66 7.57 -0.91
C LYS A 186 31.36 8.26 -2.26
N GLY A 187 30.30 9.07 -2.30
CA GLY A 187 29.92 9.88 -3.45
C GLY A 187 29.08 9.19 -4.52
N TYR A 188 28.61 7.96 -4.27
CA TYR A 188 27.68 7.28 -5.18
C TYR A 188 26.90 6.18 -4.45
N ILE A 189 25.80 5.73 -5.05
CA ILE A 189 25.07 4.55 -4.61
C ILE A 189 25.11 3.48 -5.71
N PRO A 190 25.54 2.24 -5.40
CA PRO A 190 25.44 1.13 -6.34
C PRO A 190 23.98 0.71 -6.50
N LEU A 191 23.57 0.44 -7.74
CA LEU A 191 22.22 0.03 -8.09
C LEU A 191 22.29 -1.15 -9.06
N GLU A 192 21.34 -2.06 -8.94
CA GLU A 192 21.21 -3.21 -9.84
C GLU A 192 19.74 -3.44 -10.20
N ILE A 193 19.50 -3.71 -11.47
CA ILE A 193 18.18 -4.07 -11.98
C ILE A 193 18.20 -5.56 -12.29
N LEU A 194 17.30 -6.30 -11.64
CA LEU A 194 17.05 -7.72 -11.89
C LEU A 194 15.73 -7.89 -12.64
N SER A 195 15.61 -8.98 -13.40
CA SER A 195 14.30 -9.44 -13.86
C SER A 195 13.53 -10.01 -12.68
N ILE A 196 12.26 -9.61 -12.53
CA ILE A 196 11.35 -10.17 -11.52
C ILE A 196 10.96 -11.63 -11.81
N GLU A 197 11.15 -12.10 -13.04
CA GLU A 197 10.74 -13.44 -13.45
C GLU A 197 11.72 -14.52 -12.99
N ASP A 198 13.02 -14.28 -13.12
CA ASP A 198 14.05 -15.28 -12.84
C ASP A 198 15.19 -14.79 -11.94
N GLY A 199 15.11 -13.54 -11.46
CA GLY A 199 16.14 -12.93 -10.61
C GLY A 199 17.45 -12.63 -11.33
N LYS A 200 17.54 -12.80 -12.67
CA LYS A 200 18.79 -12.51 -13.39
C LYS A 200 19.05 -11.02 -13.48
N ARG A 201 20.33 -10.67 -13.37
CA ARG A 201 20.81 -9.30 -13.54
C ARG A 201 20.62 -8.82 -14.98
N LEU A 202 19.83 -7.76 -15.14
CA LEU A 202 19.65 -7.04 -16.39
C LEU A 202 20.67 -5.92 -16.55
N LYS A 203 20.89 -5.14 -15.48
CA LYS A 203 21.80 -4.00 -15.50
C LYS A 203 22.41 -3.73 -14.13
N SER A 204 23.64 -3.24 -14.09
CA SER A 204 24.26 -2.68 -12.88
C SER A 204 24.89 -1.34 -13.21
N PHE A 205 24.72 -0.37 -12.33
CA PHE A 205 25.24 0.98 -12.52
C PHE A 205 25.46 1.68 -11.18
N ARG A 206 26.12 2.83 -11.22
CA ARG A 206 26.40 3.66 -10.06
C ARG A 206 25.74 5.01 -10.29
N HIS A 207 24.91 5.44 -9.35
CA HIS A 207 24.34 6.77 -9.38
C HIS A 207 25.19 7.71 -8.50
N LEU A 208 25.68 8.79 -9.07
CA LEU A 208 26.52 9.76 -8.36
C LEU A 208 25.69 10.55 -7.35
N LEU A 209 26.26 10.81 -6.18
CA LEU A 209 25.59 11.51 -5.09
C LEU A 209 26.49 12.54 -4.43
N HIS A 210 25.91 13.64 -3.97
CA HIS A 210 26.58 14.65 -3.15
C HIS A 210 26.97 14.05 -1.80
N ARG A 211 28.28 13.98 -1.52
CA ARG A 211 28.88 13.21 -0.41
C ARG A 211 28.32 13.51 0.98
N ASN A 212 27.96 14.77 1.25
CA ASN A 212 27.56 15.24 2.57
C ASN A 212 26.06 15.51 2.70
N LYS A 213 25.27 15.07 1.71
CA LYS A 213 23.82 15.25 1.71
C LYS A 213 23.11 13.94 1.98
N LYS A 214 22.05 13.99 2.81
CA LYS A 214 21.15 12.86 3.04
C LYS A 214 20.42 12.54 1.73
N ILE A 215 20.13 11.26 1.50
CA ILE A 215 19.21 10.83 0.44
C ILE A 215 17.81 10.96 1.03
N ASP A 216 16.96 11.77 0.40
CA ASP A 216 15.57 11.92 0.82
C ASP A 216 14.76 10.72 0.35
N PHE A 217 14.89 10.37 -0.93
CA PHE A 217 14.30 9.16 -1.50
C PHE A 217 15.04 8.73 -2.78
N ILE A 218 14.85 7.46 -3.11
CA ILE A 218 15.15 6.88 -4.42
C ILE A 218 13.87 6.16 -4.81
N GLU A 219 13.30 6.44 -5.97
CA GLU A 219 12.11 5.72 -6.45
C GLU A 219 12.31 5.24 -7.88
N GLN A 220 11.69 4.13 -8.23
CA GLN A 220 11.72 3.57 -9.57
C GLN A 220 10.32 3.60 -10.18
N PHE A 221 10.25 4.07 -11.42
CA PHE A 221 9.07 3.98 -12.26
C PHE A 221 9.46 3.47 -13.64
N ASN A 222 9.18 2.19 -13.93
CA ASN A 222 9.65 1.54 -15.14
C ASN A 222 11.17 1.76 -15.30
N GLU A 223 11.57 2.39 -16.41
CA GLU A 223 12.95 2.72 -16.75
C GLU A 223 13.43 4.07 -16.18
N LYS A 224 12.62 4.75 -15.36
CA LYS A 224 12.96 6.04 -14.76
C LYS A 224 13.33 5.85 -13.29
N LEU A 225 14.50 6.35 -12.92
CA LEU A 225 14.96 6.39 -11.55
C LEU A 225 14.93 7.84 -11.05
N LEU A 226 14.14 8.08 -10.01
CA LEU A 226 14.03 9.38 -9.36
C LEU A 226 14.91 9.37 -8.13
N VAL A 227 15.83 10.32 -8.04
CA VAL A 227 16.75 10.46 -6.90
C VAL A 227 16.69 11.89 -6.38
N LYS A 228 16.45 12.03 -5.07
CA LYS A 228 16.45 13.33 -4.41
C LYS A 228 17.36 13.29 -3.18
N GLN A 229 18.17 14.33 -3.05
CA GLN A 229 18.97 14.58 -1.85
C GLN A 229 18.54 15.89 -1.19
N ASP A 230 18.73 15.98 0.12
CA ASP A 230 18.37 17.15 0.92
C ASP A 230 18.99 18.44 0.37
N GLY A 231 18.12 19.36 -0.06
CA GLY A 231 18.47 20.66 -0.64
C GLY A 231 19.05 20.61 -2.06
N GLU A 232 19.13 19.45 -2.70
CA GLU A 232 19.63 19.30 -4.07
C GLU A 232 18.48 19.17 -5.08
N ASN A 233 18.77 19.27 -6.38
CA ASN A 233 17.78 19.07 -7.44
C ASN A 233 17.19 17.65 -7.41
N LEU A 234 15.96 17.49 -7.92
CA LEU A 234 15.45 16.16 -8.26
C LEU A 234 16.17 15.69 -9.53
N GLN A 235 16.75 14.50 -9.50
CA GLN A 235 17.34 13.86 -10.66
C GLN A 235 16.43 12.76 -11.17
N ILE A 236 15.99 12.87 -12.42
CA ILE A 236 15.22 11.84 -13.14
C ILE A 236 16.17 11.21 -14.15
N LEU A 237 16.71 10.05 -13.81
CA LEU A 237 17.60 9.27 -14.66
C LEU A 237 16.78 8.30 -15.51
N ASP A 238 16.98 8.33 -16.82
CA ASP A 238 16.56 7.26 -17.71
C ASP A 238 17.62 6.15 -17.69
N VAL A 239 17.26 4.98 -17.14
CA VAL A 239 18.22 3.89 -16.99
C VAL A 239 18.55 3.22 -18.32
N THR A 240 17.79 3.41 -19.41
CA THR A 240 18.08 2.79 -20.71
C THR A 240 19.22 3.50 -21.45
N ASN A 241 19.18 4.83 -21.48
CA ASN A 241 20.12 5.67 -22.23
C ASN A 241 21.04 6.53 -21.34
N SER A 242 20.89 6.44 -20.02
CA SER A 242 21.67 7.18 -19.02
C SER A 242 21.53 8.70 -19.11
N LYS A 243 20.47 9.22 -19.73
CA LYS A 243 20.13 10.65 -19.74
C LYS A 243 19.56 11.04 -18.38
N ILE A 244 20.04 12.15 -17.84
CA ILE A 244 19.55 12.74 -16.60
C ILE A 244 18.80 14.03 -16.93
N THR A 245 17.60 14.16 -16.38
CA THR A 245 16.85 15.40 -16.33
C THR A 245 16.85 15.89 -14.89
N GLU A 246 17.12 17.18 -14.68
CA GLU A 246 17.10 17.78 -13.34
C GLU A 246 15.95 18.77 -13.19
N VAL A 247 15.27 18.71 -12.05
CA VAL A 247 14.27 19.70 -11.63
C VAL A 247 14.82 20.46 -10.45
N SER A 248 14.77 21.80 -10.54
CA SER A 248 15.32 22.70 -9.53
C SER A 248 14.79 22.39 -8.13
N SER A 249 15.64 22.45 -7.11
CA SER A 249 15.20 22.30 -5.71
C SER A 249 14.20 23.36 -5.26
N ASN A 250 14.13 24.50 -5.95
CA ASN A 250 13.13 25.55 -5.72
C ASN A 250 11.75 25.19 -6.30
N GLU A 251 11.71 24.39 -7.38
CA GLU A 251 10.48 23.96 -8.04
C GLU A 251 9.96 22.64 -7.45
N PHE A 252 10.87 21.70 -7.22
CA PHE A 252 10.57 20.39 -6.67
C PHE A 252 11.09 20.29 -5.23
N VAL A 253 10.18 20.46 -4.28
CA VAL A 253 10.47 20.23 -2.86
C VAL A 253 10.08 18.81 -2.48
N THR A 254 10.87 18.18 -1.59
CA THR A 254 10.64 16.82 -1.11
C THR A 254 9.21 16.65 -0.58
N PRO A 255 8.39 15.78 -1.19
CA PRO A 255 7.01 15.55 -0.77
C PRO A 255 6.94 14.54 0.38
N SER A 256 5.76 14.41 0.99
CA SER A 256 5.49 13.42 2.04
C SER A 256 5.17 12.03 1.48
N ALA A 257 4.55 11.97 0.28
CA ALA A 257 4.20 10.72 -0.36
C ALA A 257 4.22 10.85 -1.90
N PHE A 258 4.31 9.68 -2.56
CA PHE A 258 4.29 9.54 -4.01
C PHE A 258 3.23 8.53 -4.43
N ILE A 259 2.57 8.81 -5.56
CA ILE A 259 1.77 7.80 -6.26
C ILE A 259 2.14 7.82 -7.74
N PHE A 260 2.48 6.66 -8.27
CA PHE A 260 2.81 6.48 -9.68
C PHE A 260 1.57 6.18 -10.51
N LEU A 261 1.41 6.91 -11.61
CA LEU A 261 0.34 6.72 -12.60
C LEU A 261 0.94 6.02 -13.82
N TYR A 262 0.97 4.69 -13.78
CA TYR A 262 1.62 3.84 -14.79
C TYR A 262 1.09 4.03 -16.21
N GLU A 263 -0.24 4.02 -16.39
CA GLU A 263 -0.87 4.15 -17.71
C GLU A 263 -0.61 5.53 -18.32
N MET A 264 -0.58 6.55 -17.46
CA MET A 264 -0.39 7.93 -17.90
C MET A 264 1.07 8.39 -17.98
N GLN A 265 2.01 7.60 -17.44
CA GLN A 265 3.41 8.01 -17.27
C GLN A 265 3.55 9.34 -16.53
N LEU A 266 2.78 9.52 -15.46
CA LEU A 266 2.88 10.65 -14.54
C LEU A 266 3.15 10.16 -13.13
N PHE A 267 3.50 11.09 -12.24
CA PHE A 267 3.55 10.82 -10.82
C PHE A 267 2.97 11.97 -10.02
N LEU A 268 2.31 11.61 -8.92
CA LEU A 268 1.70 12.51 -7.97
C LEU A 268 2.65 12.70 -6.79
N THR A 269 2.78 13.94 -6.35
CA THR A 269 3.50 14.29 -5.13
C THR A 269 2.56 14.97 -4.17
N PHE A 270 2.52 14.48 -2.94
CA PHE A 270 1.67 14.99 -1.88
C PHE A 270 2.50 15.84 -0.94
N ARG A 271 2.00 17.03 -0.61
CA ARG A 271 2.63 17.87 0.40
C ARG A 271 1.59 18.75 1.08
N ASN A 272 1.43 18.57 2.38
CA ASN A 272 0.40 19.26 3.16
C ASN A 272 -0.98 19.06 2.51
N ARG A 273 -1.63 20.14 2.05
CA ARG A 273 -2.92 20.12 1.37
C ARG A 273 -2.82 20.12 -0.16
N SER A 274 -1.61 20.15 -0.71
CA SER A 274 -1.37 20.27 -2.15
C SER A 274 -0.97 18.94 -2.75
N VAL A 275 -1.55 18.65 -3.92
CA VAL A 275 -1.16 17.56 -4.79
C VAL A 275 -0.63 18.18 -6.08
N SER A 276 0.57 17.78 -6.46
CA SER A 276 1.19 18.21 -7.73
C SER A 276 1.37 17.01 -8.64
N VAL A 277 1.06 17.20 -9.92
CA VAL A 277 1.14 16.18 -10.96
C VAL A 277 2.32 16.51 -11.86
N TRP A 278 3.27 15.58 -11.96
CA TRP A 278 4.51 15.76 -12.69
C TRP A 278 4.65 14.72 -13.78
N ASN A 279 5.36 15.10 -14.86
CA ASN A 279 5.82 14.16 -15.86
C ASN A 279 7.30 13.82 -15.68
N PHE A 280 7.79 12.79 -16.38
CA PHE A 280 9.19 12.36 -16.32
C PHE A 280 10.17 13.24 -17.13
N ARG A 281 9.69 14.33 -17.75
CA ARG A 281 10.54 15.43 -18.23
C ARG A 281 10.79 16.48 -17.14
N GLY A 282 10.25 16.28 -15.93
CA GLY A 282 10.43 17.21 -14.82
C GLY A 282 9.50 18.43 -14.89
N GLU A 283 8.49 18.40 -15.75
CA GLU A 283 7.54 19.49 -15.92
C GLU A 283 6.33 19.25 -15.00
N LEU A 284 5.89 20.30 -14.30
CA LEU A 284 4.63 20.31 -13.59
C LEU A 284 3.48 20.36 -14.61
N VAL A 285 2.64 19.32 -14.62
CA VAL A 285 1.48 19.20 -15.51
C VAL A 285 0.30 19.98 -14.95
N THR A 286 0.00 19.79 -13.67
CA THR A 286 -1.05 20.53 -12.94
C THR A 286 -0.84 20.39 -11.43
N SER A 287 -1.56 21.19 -10.66
CA SER A 287 -1.59 21.12 -9.21
C SER A 287 -2.96 21.52 -8.68
N PHE A 288 -3.37 20.94 -7.57
CA PHE A 288 -4.62 21.27 -6.89
C PHE A 288 -4.44 21.21 -5.37
N GLU A 289 -5.23 22.00 -4.64
CA GLU A 289 -5.13 22.18 -3.18
C GLU A 289 -6.30 21.49 -2.45
N ASP A 290 -6.41 21.65 -1.13
CA ASP A 290 -7.55 21.21 -0.31
C ASP A 290 -7.85 19.72 -0.23
N HIS A 291 -6.85 18.87 -0.51
CA HIS A 291 -6.88 17.48 -0.08
C HIS A 291 -6.64 17.41 1.43
N LEU A 292 -7.70 17.56 2.22
CA LEU A 292 -7.71 17.28 3.66
C LEU A 292 -7.62 15.77 3.89
N LEU A 293 -6.54 15.14 3.42
CA LEU A 293 -6.26 13.74 3.68
C LEU A 293 -6.21 13.56 5.20
N TRP A 294 -7.09 12.70 5.71
CA TRP A 294 -7.27 12.50 7.13
C TRP A 294 -6.08 11.72 7.69
N HIS A 295 -4.99 12.44 7.98
CA HIS A 295 -3.85 12.18 8.88
C HIS A 295 -2.56 12.85 8.35
N PRO A 296 -1.69 13.38 9.24
CA PRO A 296 -0.38 13.91 8.84
C PRO A 296 0.54 12.87 8.19
N ASP A 297 0.26 11.59 8.41
CA ASP A 297 0.98 10.43 7.86
C ASP A 297 0.07 9.60 6.93
N CYS A 298 -0.71 10.25 6.06
CA CYS A 298 -1.57 9.54 5.11
C CYS A 298 -0.77 8.65 4.17
N ASN A 299 -0.70 7.37 4.53
CA ASN A 299 -0.30 6.28 3.67
C ASN A 299 -1.33 6.18 2.53
N THR A 300 -0.94 5.64 1.38
CA THR A 300 -1.72 5.48 0.13
C THR A 300 -3.09 4.79 0.27
N ASN A 301 -3.49 4.35 1.46
CA ASN A 301 -4.71 3.60 1.74
C ASN A 301 -5.98 4.48 1.82
N SER A 302 -5.85 5.81 1.97
CA SER A 302 -6.99 6.75 2.02
C SER A 302 -7.33 7.37 0.66
N ILE A 303 -6.64 6.93 -0.40
CA ILE A 303 -6.74 7.47 -1.75
C ILE A 303 -7.02 6.32 -2.71
N TYR A 304 -8.15 6.39 -3.40
CA TYR A 304 -8.47 5.49 -4.50
C TYR A 304 -8.28 6.22 -5.82
N ILE A 305 -7.50 5.63 -6.74
CA ILE A 305 -7.33 6.13 -8.10
C ILE A 305 -8.09 5.19 -9.04
N THR A 306 -8.90 5.75 -9.93
CA THR A 306 -9.65 4.95 -10.90
C THR A 306 -8.71 4.18 -11.83
N SER A 307 -9.21 3.09 -12.42
CA SER A 307 -8.41 2.27 -13.34
C SER A 307 -7.92 3.05 -14.57
N ASN A 308 -8.68 4.05 -15.01
CA ASN A 308 -8.29 4.94 -16.11
C ASN A 308 -7.31 6.04 -15.67
N GLN A 309 -6.99 6.11 -14.37
CA GLN A 309 -6.10 7.10 -13.76
C GLN A 309 -6.50 8.55 -14.04
N ASP A 310 -7.79 8.82 -14.23
CA ASP A 310 -8.34 10.15 -14.51
C ASP A 310 -8.94 10.83 -13.28
N LEU A 311 -9.29 10.04 -12.25
CA LEU A 311 -9.90 10.51 -11.01
C LEU A 311 -9.11 10.03 -9.79
N ILE A 312 -8.93 10.95 -8.85
CA ILE A 312 -8.54 10.63 -7.49
C ILE A 312 -9.79 10.78 -6.61
N ILE A 313 -10.09 9.75 -5.83
CA ILE A 313 -11.09 9.79 -4.77
C ILE A 313 -10.33 9.71 -3.46
N SER A 314 -10.40 10.78 -2.65
CA SER A 314 -9.76 10.84 -1.35
C SER A 314 -10.78 10.97 -0.24
N TYR A 315 -10.53 10.31 0.88
CA TYR A 315 -11.31 10.46 2.10
C TYR A 315 -10.76 11.63 2.93
N CYS A 316 -11.62 12.59 3.26
CA CYS A 316 -11.25 13.88 3.85
C CYS A 316 -12.16 14.29 5.01
N LYS A 317 -11.70 15.14 5.94
CA LYS A 317 -12.61 15.75 6.94
C LYS A 317 -13.50 16.80 6.27
N ALA A 318 -14.80 16.85 6.62
CA ALA A 318 -15.67 17.94 6.20
C ALA A 318 -15.22 19.28 6.83
N GLU A 319 -15.46 20.39 6.14
CA GLU A 319 -15.14 21.71 6.69
C GLU A 319 -16.01 22.01 7.92
N PRO A 320 -15.45 22.66 8.96
CA PRO A 320 -16.18 22.94 10.21
C PRO A 320 -17.34 23.94 10.06
N ASP A 321 -17.51 24.60 8.91
CA ASP A 321 -18.50 25.65 8.69
C ASP A 321 -19.78 25.18 7.95
N ASP A 322 -20.03 23.87 7.83
CA ASP A 322 -21.32 23.37 7.31
C ASP A 322 -22.42 23.52 8.39
N PRO A 323 -23.45 24.36 8.17
CA PRO A 323 -24.45 24.75 9.19
C PRO A 323 -25.42 23.61 9.58
N SER A 324 -25.17 22.39 9.15
CA SER A 324 -25.94 21.19 9.49
C SER A 324 -25.35 20.36 10.65
N SER A 325 -24.31 20.85 11.34
CA SER A 325 -23.46 20.05 12.24
C SER A 325 -23.73 20.27 13.75
N GLU A 326 -24.24 19.24 14.43
CA GLU A 326 -24.16 19.10 15.91
C GLU A 326 -23.05 18.12 16.37
N ASP A 327 -22.35 17.44 15.46
CA ASP A 327 -21.22 16.55 15.80
C ASP A 327 -19.97 16.83 14.94
N ASN A 328 -18.82 16.94 15.59
CA ASN A 328 -17.52 17.35 15.02
C ASN A 328 -16.79 16.29 14.16
N ASP A 329 -17.49 15.19 13.81
CA ASP A 329 -16.93 13.99 13.17
C ASP A 329 -17.56 13.67 11.81
N LEU A 330 -18.00 14.70 11.06
CA LEU A 330 -18.42 14.52 9.67
C LEU A 330 -17.22 14.21 8.77
N VAL A 331 -17.40 13.21 7.91
CA VAL A 331 -16.38 12.80 6.95
C VAL A 331 -16.88 13.00 5.53
N ALA A 332 -16.02 13.55 4.67
CA ALA A 332 -16.33 13.89 3.30
C ALA A 332 -15.49 13.05 2.33
N SER A 333 -16.07 12.70 1.20
CA SER A 333 -15.30 12.22 0.05
C SER A 333 -15.04 13.38 -0.90
N THR A 334 -13.78 13.58 -1.28
CA THR A 334 -13.41 14.52 -2.35
C THR A 334 -13.03 13.74 -3.59
N ILE A 335 -13.64 14.11 -4.73
CA ILE A 335 -13.30 13.62 -6.05
C ILE A 335 -12.55 14.72 -6.78
N SER A 336 -11.36 14.42 -7.29
CA SER A 336 -10.52 15.36 -8.02
C SER A 336 -10.17 14.82 -9.39
N PHE A 337 -10.35 15.66 -10.40
CA PHE A 337 -10.02 15.36 -11.79
C PHE A 337 -8.56 15.70 -12.04
N LEU A 338 -7.78 14.70 -12.47
CA LEU A 338 -6.32 14.82 -12.60
C LEU A 338 -5.86 15.78 -13.70
N PHE A 339 -6.72 16.10 -14.67
CA PHE A 339 -6.33 16.84 -15.87
C PHE A 339 -6.74 18.30 -15.88
N ASP A 340 -7.83 18.65 -15.22
CA ASP A 340 -8.32 20.04 -15.18
C ASP A 340 -8.35 20.61 -13.76
N GLY A 341 -7.94 19.82 -12.75
CA GLY A 341 -7.84 20.25 -11.36
C GLY A 341 -9.20 20.52 -10.71
N ARG A 342 -10.33 20.16 -11.35
CA ARG A 342 -11.65 20.34 -10.76
C ARG A 342 -11.85 19.40 -9.58
N GLN A 343 -12.49 19.91 -8.53
CA GLN A 343 -12.79 19.16 -7.32
C GLN A 343 -14.28 19.20 -6.99
N TYR A 344 -14.79 18.08 -6.50
CA TYR A 344 -16.13 17.95 -5.96
C TYR A 344 -16.03 17.27 -4.59
N SER A 345 -16.47 17.96 -3.54
CA SER A 345 -16.59 17.40 -2.20
C SER A 345 -18.04 17.05 -1.90
N ARG A 346 -18.25 15.92 -1.23
CA ARG A 346 -19.55 15.52 -0.68
C ARG A 346 -19.35 15.03 0.75
N ALA A 347 -19.99 15.70 1.70
CA ALA A 347 -20.07 15.27 3.10
C ALA A 347 -21.07 14.11 3.24
N PHE A 348 -20.75 13.15 4.12
CA PHE A 348 -21.61 12.04 4.51
C PHE A 348 -22.06 12.16 5.95
#